data_AF-A0AAV6LNJ4-F1
#
_entry.id   AF-A0AAV6LNJ4-F1
#
_cell.length_a   1.000
_cell.length_b   1.000
_cell.length_c   1.000
_cell.angle_alpha   90.00
_cell.angle_beta   90.00
_cell.angle_gamma   90.00
#
_symmetry.space_group_name_H-M   'P 1'
#
loop_
_entity.id
_entity.type
_entity.pdbx_description
1 polymer ?
#
loop_
_entity_poly.entity_id
_entity_poly.type
_entity_poly.pdbx_seq_one_letter_code
_entity_poly.pdbx_strand_id
1 'polypeptide(L)'
;MATGTVPASFMELKSREHGLGFGKSMDFVKVSNLQRVKFGRSKVLVIRNSSSGSDVAELQAASEGSPLLVPRQKYCESIHKTVRRKTRTVTVGNVAIGSEHPIRVQTMTTTDTKDVGATVEQVMRIADMGADLVRITVQGKREADACYEIKNTLVQKNYTIPLVADIHFAPSVAMRVAECFDKIRVNPGNFADRRAQFETLEYTEDDYQKELEHIEQVFSPLVEKCKKYGRAMRIGTNHGSLSDRIMSYYGDSPRGMVESAFEFARICRKLDYHNFLFSMKASNPVVMVQAYRLLVAEMNVQGWDYPLHLGVTEAGEGEDGRMKSAIGIGTLLQDGLGDTIRVSLTEPPEEEIDPCRRLANLGMRATELQRGVVGFRFY
;
A
#
# COMPACT_ATOMS: atom_id res chain seq x y z
N MET A 1 -56.02 -7.47 39.00
CA MET A 1 -56.86 -6.25 39.10
C MET A 1 -55.92 -5.07 38.89
N ALA A 2 -55.82 -4.51 37.68
CA ALA A 2 -56.66 -3.42 37.13
C ALA A 2 -56.53 -2.17 38.04
N THR A 3 -56.11 -0.98 37.62
CA THR A 3 -56.41 -0.11 36.46
C THR A 3 -55.33 1.02 36.46
N GLY A 4 -54.87 1.70 35.41
CA GLY A 4 -55.55 2.25 34.23
C GLY A 4 -55.90 3.73 34.48
N THR A 5 -55.26 4.69 33.79
CA THR A 5 -55.88 5.96 33.30
C THR A 5 -54.94 6.77 32.39
N VAL A 6 -55.48 7.11 31.22
CA VAL A 6 -55.07 8.15 30.27
C VAL A 6 -55.97 9.38 30.54
N PRO A 7 -55.62 10.60 30.08
CA PRO A 7 -56.47 11.18 29.03
C PRO A 7 -55.70 11.90 27.89
N ALA A 8 -56.33 11.86 26.71
CA ALA A 8 -56.10 12.66 25.50
C ALA A 8 -56.63 14.11 25.72
N SER A 9 -56.57 15.14 24.85
CA SER A 9 -56.70 15.34 23.39
C SER A 9 -56.82 16.88 23.19
N PHE A 10 -56.32 17.56 22.14
CA PHE A 10 -56.98 18.00 20.89
C PHE A 10 -56.05 19.10 20.28
N MET A 11 -55.64 19.04 19.00
CA MET A 11 -56.08 19.87 17.83
C MET A 11 -55.97 21.40 18.02
N GLU A 12 -55.53 22.25 17.09
CA GLU A 12 -55.85 22.28 15.65
C GLU A 12 -55.01 23.34 14.86
N LEU A 13 -54.91 23.09 13.55
CA LEU A 13 -54.55 23.88 12.35
C LEU A 13 -54.30 25.42 12.36
N LYS A 14 -53.37 25.86 11.48
CA LYS A 14 -53.56 26.72 10.26
C LYS A 14 -52.20 26.98 9.56
N SER A 15 -51.96 26.55 8.31
CA SER A 15 -52.09 27.28 7.01
C SER A 15 -51.48 28.70 6.99
N ARG A 16 -50.77 29.23 5.97
CA ARG A 16 -50.64 28.96 4.53
C ARG A 16 -49.44 29.79 3.95
N GLU A 17 -49.01 29.42 2.75
CA GLU A 17 -48.11 30.03 1.73
C GLU A 17 -48.26 31.57 1.48
N HIS A 18 -47.46 32.35 0.71
CA HIS A 18 -46.52 32.20 -0.43
C HIS A 18 -45.78 33.56 -0.62
N GLY A 19 -44.70 33.62 -1.43
CA GLY A 19 -44.22 34.91 -1.97
C GLY A 19 -42.88 34.86 -2.75
N LEU A 20 -42.97 34.71 -4.07
CA LEU A 20 -41.88 34.85 -5.04
C LEU A 20 -41.66 36.33 -5.42
N GLY A 21 -40.39 36.73 -5.65
CA GLY A 21 -40.02 37.99 -6.29
C GLY A 21 -38.62 37.91 -6.92
N PHE A 22 -38.54 38.10 -8.24
CA PHE A 22 -37.31 38.11 -9.05
C PHE A 22 -36.78 39.54 -9.26
N GLY A 23 -35.46 39.71 -9.26
CA GLY A 23 -34.75 40.94 -9.68
C GLY A 23 -33.26 40.70 -9.92
N LYS A 24 -32.84 40.89 -11.18
CA LYS A 24 -31.54 40.62 -11.87
C LYS A 24 -30.24 41.02 -11.14
N SER A 25 -29.15 40.25 -11.33
CA SER A 25 -27.89 40.72 -11.97
C SER A 25 -26.79 39.63 -12.13
N MET A 26 -26.17 39.66 -13.32
CA MET A 26 -24.80 39.25 -13.72
C MET A 26 -24.36 37.77 -13.75
N ASP A 27 -24.10 37.32 -14.98
CA ASP A 27 -23.53 36.02 -15.36
C ASP A 27 -22.05 35.87 -14.96
N PHE A 28 -21.75 34.84 -14.17
CA PHE A 28 -20.45 34.17 -14.15
C PHE A 28 -20.67 32.72 -14.57
N VAL A 29 -20.02 32.31 -15.66
CA VAL A 29 -20.07 30.93 -16.17
C VAL A 29 -19.38 30.01 -15.16
N LYS A 30 -20.18 29.34 -14.35
CA LYS A 30 -19.78 28.24 -13.48
C LYS A 30 -20.07 26.95 -14.22
N VAL A 31 -19.03 26.24 -14.64
CA VAL A 31 -19.17 24.90 -15.23
C VAL A 31 -19.56 23.94 -14.10
N SER A 32 -20.86 23.69 -13.95
CA SER A 32 -21.38 22.59 -13.17
C SER A 32 -22.59 21.99 -13.87
N ASN A 33 -22.43 20.75 -14.36
CA ASN A 33 -23.52 19.80 -14.48
C ASN A 33 -23.01 18.46 -13.92
N LEU A 34 -23.06 18.33 -12.60
CA LEU A 34 -23.14 17.05 -11.92
C LEU A 34 -24.33 17.17 -10.96
N GLN A 35 -25.43 16.52 -11.33
CA GLN A 35 -26.59 16.38 -10.47
C GLN A 35 -26.16 15.76 -9.13
N ARG A 36 -26.31 16.51 -8.04
CA ARG A 36 -26.26 15.96 -6.68
C ARG A 36 -27.48 15.06 -6.51
N VAL A 37 -27.29 13.76 -6.66
CA VAL A 37 -28.26 12.77 -6.20
C VAL A 37 -28.07 12.60 -4.69
N LYS A 38 -29.07 13.01 -3.91
CA LYS A 38 -29.14 12.68 -2.47
C LYS A 38 -29.51 11.21 -2.35
N PHE A 39 -28.58 10.37 -1.91
CA PHE A 39 -28.91 9.04 -1.40
C PHE A 39 -29.09 9.10 0.11
N GLY A 40 -30.31 8.80 0.58
CA GLY A 40 -30.53 8.44 1.98
C GLY A 40 -29.88 7.09 2.24
N ARG A 41 -28.97 7.03 3.22
CA ARG A 41 -28.31 5.79 3.64
C ARG A 41 -29.15 5.12 4.71
N SER A 42 -29.54 3.86 4.48
CA SER A 42 -30.08 2.98 5.50
C SER A 42 -28.95 2.25 6.24
N LYS A 43 -29.09 2.11 7.56
CA LYS A 43 -28.18 1.42 8.49
C LYS A 43 -27.91 -0.03 8.07
N VAL A 44 -26.69 -0.51 8.24
CA VAL A 44 -26.34 -1.93 8.09
C VAL A 44 -25.73 -2.45 9.39
N LEU A 45 -26.43 -3.38 10.03
CA LEU A 45 -25.94 -4.20 11.16
C LEU A 45 -25.21 -5.43 10.60
N VAL A 46 -24.03 -5.75 11.13
CA VAL A 46 -23.28 -6.97 10.78
C VAL A 46 -23.65 -8.09 11.75
N ILE A 47 -24.23 -9.18 11.23
CA ILE A 47 -24.54 -10.41 11.99
C ILE A 47 -23.32 -11.33 12.01
N ARG A 48 -22.92 -11.78 13.21
CA ARG A 48 -21.98 -12.90 13.40
C ARG A 48 -22.70 -14.24 13.19
N ASN A 49 -22.05 -15.15 12.48
CA ASN A 49 -22.58 -16.43 12.05
C ASN A 49 -22.69 -17.42 13.21
N SER A 50 -23.90 -17.64 13.74
CA SER A 50 -24.22 -18.80 14.58
C SER A 50 -25.74 -19.08 14.62
N SER A 51 -26.33 -19.44 13.48
CA SER A 51 -27.59 -20.19 13.42
C SER A 51 -27.94 -20.51 11.96
N SER A 52 -28.40 -21.74 11.74
CA SER A 52 -28.97 -22.21 10.48
C SER A 52 -30.23 -21.41 10.12
N GLY A 53 -30.10 -20.49 9.16
CA GLY A 53 -31.20 -19.70 8.62
C GLY A 53 -30.81 -19.15 7.25
N SER A 54 -31.62 -19.46 6.25
CA SER A 54 -31.45 -19.06 4.86
C SER A 54 -31.84 -17.60 4.67
N ASP A 55 -30.93 -16.67 4.91
CA ASP A 55 -31.05 -15.28 4.45
C ASP A 55 -29.71 -14.81 3.90
N VAL A 56 -29.50 -15.08 2.60
CA VAL A 56 -28.36 -14.59 1.83
C VAL A 56 -28.65 -13.15 1.46
N ALA A 57 -28.04 -12.21 2.17
CA ALA A 57 -28.06 -10.81 1.76
C ALA A 57 -27.15 -10.63 0.53
N GLU A 58 -27.75 -10.40 -0.64
CA GLU A 58 -27.03 -10.09 -1.87
C GLU A 58 -26.38 -8.69 -1.78
N LEU A 59 -25.05 -8.66 -1.71
CA LEU A 59 -24.25 -7.45 -1.90
C LEU A 59 -24.32 -7.02 -3.37
N GLN A 60 -24.79 -5.80 -3.64
CA GLN A 60 -24.70 -5.21 -4.97
C GLN A 60 -23.27 -4.76 -5.28
N ALA A 61 -22.75 -5.20 -6.42
CA ALA A 61 -21.43 -4.86 -6.90
C ALA A 61 -21.30 -3.36 -7.22
N ALA A 62 -20.15 -2.76 -6.90
CA ALA A 62 -19.81 -1.37 -7.23
C ALA A 62 -19.78 -1.08 -8.75
N SER A 63 -19.86 -2.11 -9.58
CA SER A 63 -20.22 -2.03 -11.00
C SER A 63 -20.76 -3.38 -11.45
N GLU A 64 -21.90 -3.42 -12.16
CA GLU A 64 -22.43 -4.67 -12.72
C GLU A 64 -21.41 -5.35 -13.65
N GLY A 65 -21.07 -6.60 -13.32
CA GLY A 65 -20.23 -7.49 -14.12
C GLY A 65 -18.85 -7.80 -13.50
N SER A 66 -18.77 -8.97 -12.87
CA SER A 66 -17.59 -9.69 -12.35
C SER A 66 -17.21 -9.45 -10.88
N PRO A 67 -17.28 -10.49 -10.00
CA PRO A 67 -16.71 -10.46 -8.64
C PRO A 67 -15.17 -10.51 -8.65
N LEU A 68 -14.55 -10.74 -9.82
CA LEU A 68 -13.13 -10.53 -10.02
C LEU A 68 -12.91 -9.07 -10.39
N LEU A 69 -12.43 -8.30 -9.41
CA LEU A 69 -11.96 -6.91 -9.50
C LEU A 69 -10.73 -6.78 -10.43
N VAL A 70 -10.86 -7.17 -11.71
CA VAL A 70 -9.93 -6.66 -12.72
C VAL A 70 -10.35 -5.22 -12.98
N PRO A 71 -9.47 -4.23 -12.79
CA PRO A 71 -9.80 -2.87 -13.16
C PRO A 71 -10.28 -2.86 -14.62
N ARG A 72 -11.49 -2.33 -14.89
CA ARG A 72 -11.90 -2.00 -16.28
C ARG A 72 -10.95 -0.98 -16.91
N GLN A 73 -10.18 -0.30 -16.07
CA GLN A 73 -9.18 0.69 -16.42
C GLN A 73 -7.84 0.02 -16.76
N LYS A 74 -7.09 0.65 -17.67
CA LYS A 74 -5.78 0.16 -18.12
C LYS A 74 -4.78 0.12 -16.95
N TYR A 75 -4.26 -1.07 -16.65
CA TYR A 75 -3.22 -1.27 -15.62
C TYR A 75 -1.86 -1.69 -16.21
N CYS A 76 -1.82 -2.13 -17.47
CA CYS A 76 -0.60 -2.48 -18.18
C CYS A 76 -0.68 -1.97 -19.63
N GLU A 77 0.47 -1.89 -20.30
CA GLU A 77 0.52 -1.40 -21.68
C GLU A 77 -0.08 -2.40 -22.67
N SER A 78 0.09 -3.69 -22.42
CA SER A 78 -0.49 -4.76 -23.22
C SER A 78 -0.63 -6.03 -22.41
N ILE A 79 -1.72 -6.77 -22.61
CA ILE A 79 -1.91 -8.12 -22.09
C ILE A 79 -1.30 -9.20 -22.99
N HIS A 80 -0.99 -8.85 -24.25
CA HIS A 80 -0.43 -9.76 -25.26
C HIS A 80 1.08 -9.63 -25.43
N LYS A 81 1.66 -8.53 -24.93
CA LYS A 81 3.09 -8.25 -24.94
C LYS A 81 3.52 -7.75 -23.57
N THR A 82 4.56 -8.34 -23.00
CA THR A 82 5.19 -7.75 -21.82
C THR A 82 5.89 -6.46 -22.23
N VAL A 83 5.41 -5.34 -21.72
CA VAL A 83 6.00 -4.01 -21.92
C VAL A 83 6.18 -3.39 -20.56
N ARG A 84 7.43 -3.14 -20.18
CA ARG A 84 7.75 -2.56 -18.88
C ARG A 84 7.08 -1.20 -18.71
N ARG A 85 6.30 -1.05 -17.64
CA ARG A 85 5.62 0.20 -17.29
C ARG A 85 6.65 1.31 -17.09
N LYS A 86 6.40 2.48 -17.69
CA LYS A 86 7.22 3.67 -17.44
C LYS A 86 7.00 4.16 -16.00
N THR A 87 8.10 4.31 -15.28
CA THR A 87 8.14 4.82 -13.90
C THR A 87 9.28 5.82 -13.75
N ARG A 88 9.08 6.81 -12.87
CA ARG A 88 10.14 7.75 -12.49
C ARG A 88 11.29 7.05 -11.78
N THR A 89 12.45 7.68 -11.76
CA THR A 89 13.59 7.20 -10.99
C THR A 89 13.48 7.66 -9.52
N VAL A 90 13.64 6.73 -8.59
CA VAL A 90 13.77 6.94 -7.14
C VAL A 90 15.16 6.48 -6.72
N THR A 91 15.90 7.32 -5.99
CA THR A 91 17.28 7.02 -5.57
C THR A 91 17.33 6.59 -4.12
N VAL A 92 17.99 5.47 -3.85
CA VAL A 92 18.22 4.89 -2.53
C VAL A 92 19.73 4.78 -2.32
N GLY A 93 20.33 5.73 -1.62
CA GLY A 93 21.78 5.84 -1.56
C GLY A 93 22.37 5.98 -2.96
N ASN A 94 23.26 5.07 -3.34
CA ASN A 94 23.84 4.98 -4.68
C ASN A 94 23.05 4.11 -5.68
N VAL A 95 21.89 3.56 -5.30
CA VAL A 95 21.08 2.67 -6.15
C VAL A 95 19.85 3.40 -6.70
N ALA A 96 19.69 3.38 -8.02
CA ALA A 96 18.51 3.92 -8.69
C ALA A 96 17.47 2.82 -8.97
N ILE A 97 16.21 3.11 -8.63
CA ILE A 97 15.03 2.24 -8.84
C ILE A 97 14.08 2.94 -9.81
N GLY A 98 13.67 2.24 -10.86
CA GLY A 98 12.69 2.74 -11.84
C GLY A 98 12.85 2.08 -13.20
N SER A 99 12.00 2.48 -14.15
CA SER A 99 11.88 1.84 -15.47
C SER A 99 13.10 1.99 -16.37
N GLU A 100 14.00 2.91 -16.06
CA GLU A 100 15.27 3.13 -16.78
C GLU A 100 16.42 2.31 -16.20
N HIS A 101 16.19 1.59 -15.10
CA HIS A 101 17.20 0.83 -14.36
C HIS A 101 16.83 -0.65 -14.31
N PRO A 102 17.78 -1.58 -14.12
CA PRO A 102 17.45 -2.98 -13.86
C PRO A 102 16.50 -3.14 -12.67
N ILE A 103 15.69 -4.19 -12.68
CA ILE A 103 14.84 -4.55 -11.54
C ILE A 103 15.76 -4.89 -10.36
N ARG A 104 15.68 -4.10 -9.28
CA ARG A 104 16.58 -4.24 -8.13
C ARG A 104 16.20 -5.41 -7.23
N VAL A 105 17.18 -6.20 -6.82
CA VAL A 105 17.03 -7.32 -5.88
C VAL A 105 17.32 -6.85 -4.47
N GLN A 106 16.42 -7.15 -3.53
CA GLN A 106 16.65 -6.86 -2.12
C GLN A 106 16.22 -8.03 -1.25
N THR A 107 16.83 -8.11 -0.07
CA THR A 107 16.50 -9.09 0.98
C THR A 107 16.38 -8.37 2.34
N MET A 108 16.18 -9.11 3.42
CA MET A 108 16.05 -8.57 4.77
C MET A 108 16.85 -9.40 5.77
N THR A 109 17.61 -8.74 6.64
CA THR A 109 18.34 -9.43 7.71
C THR A 109 17.39 -10.18 8.66
N THR A 110 17.91 -11.24 9.28
CA THR A 110 17.22 -12.05 10.29
C THR A 110 17.86 -11.95 11.66
N THR A 111 19.05 -11.34 11.75
CA THR A 111 19.74 -11.07 13.03
C THR A 111 18.95 -10.07 13.89
N ASP A 112 19.11 -10.18 15.21
CA ASP A 112 18.69 -9.12 16.12
C ASP A 112 19.50 -7.86 15.79
N THR A 113 18.81 -6.76 15.46
CA THR A 113 19.46 -5.50 15.08
C THR A 113 20.30 -4.88 16.20
N LYS A 114 20.05 -5.25 17.46
CA LYS A 114 20.93 -4.85 18.58
C LYS A 114 22.27 -5.57 18.56
N ASP A 115 22.36 -6.74 17.92
CA ASP A 115 23.64 -7.39 17.64
C ASP A 115 24.27 -6.76 16.40
N VAL A 116 25.00 -5.67 16.63
CA VAL A 116 25.69 -4.90 15.59
C VAL A 116 26.66 -5.79 14.81
N GLY A 117 27.43 -6.63 15.51
CA GLY A 117 28.42 -7.51 14.89
C GLY A 117 27.78 -8.50 13.93
N ALA A 118 26.81 -9.28 14.41
CA ALA A 118 26.11 -10.27 13.60
C ALA A 118 25.37 -9.62 12.42
N THR A 119 24.73 -8.46 12.65
CA THR A 119 24.00 -7.74 11.59
C THR A 119 24.95 -7.20 10.52
N VAL A 120 26.09 -6.62 10.91
CA VAL A 120 27.12 -6.17 9.96
C VAL A 120 27.63 -7.33 9.12
N GLU A 121 27.96 -8.47 9.74
CA GLU A 121 28.44 -9.66 9.02
C GLU A 121 27.40 -10.20 8.05
N GLN A 122 26.12 -10.27 8.46
CA GLN A 122 25.05 -10.72 7.56
C GLN A 122 24.82 -9.75 6.40
N VAL A 123 24.86 -8.43 6.65
CA VAL A 123 24.76 -7.43 5.58
C VAL A 123 25.92 -7.56 4.59
N MET A 124 27.15 -7.79 5.07
CA MET A 124 28.31 -8.01 4.21
C MET A 124 28.12 -9.25 3.32
N ARG A 125 27.71 -10.39 3.88
CA ARG A 125 27.44 -11.61 3.10
C ARG A 125 26.37 -11.38 2.02
N ILE A 126 25.28 -10.70 2.39
CA ILE A 126 24.21 -10.34 1.45
C ILE A 126 24.72 -9.44 0.32
N ALA A 127 25.58 -8.46 0.64
CA ALA A 127 26.19 -7.58 -0.34
C ALA A 127 27.16 -8.32 -1.27
N ASP A 128 27.99 -9.22 -0.74
CA ASP A 128 28.93 -10.05 -1.49
C ASP A 128 28.21 -11.00 -2.45
N MET A 129 26.99 -11.43 -2.10
CA MET A 129 26.10 -12.19 -3.00
C MET A 129 25.42 -11.34 -4.07
N GLY A 130 25.61 -10.02 -4.06
CA GLY A 130 25.13 -9.09 -5.09
C GLY A 130 23.67 -8.68 -4.94
N ALA A 131 23.15 -8.56 -3.71
CA ALA A 131 21.90 -7.85 -3.48
C ALA A 131 22.09 -6.34 -3.70
N ASP A 132 21.09 -5.64 -4.23
CA ASP A 132 21.15 -4.19 -4.45
C ASP A 132 20.82 -3.41 -3.17
N LEU A 133 19.95 -3.93 -2.30
CA LEU A 133 19.57 -3.30 -1.03
C LEU A 133 19.39 -4.34 0.07
N VAL A 134 19.64 -3.93 1.33
CA VAL A 134 19.36 -4.76 2.51
C VAL A 134 18.40 -4.05 3.43
N ARG A 135 17.35 -4.76 3.85
CA ARG A 135 16.40 -4.27 4.85
C ARG A 135 16.76 -4.79 6.24
N ILE A 136 16.64 -3.92 7.25
CA ILE A 136 16.88 -4.24 8.66
C ILE A 136 15.64 -3.82 9.46
N THR A 137 15.18 -4.67 10.37
CA THR A 137 14.04 -4.36 11.24
C THR A 137 14.41 -3.33 12.30
N VAL A 138 13.54 -2.35 12.55
CA VAL A 138 13.78 -1.36 13.61
C VAL A 138 12.48 -1.19 14.40
N GLN A 139 12.45 -1.78 15.59
CA GLN A 139 11.25 -1.82 16.43
C GLN A 139 11.27 -0.73 17.51
N GLY A 140 12.44 -0.35 18.00
CA GLY A 140 12.57 0.56 19.12
C GLY A 140 13.79 1.48 19.02
N LYS A 141 13.99 2.26 20.08
CA LYS A 141 15.09 3.23 20.17
C LYS A 141 16.45 2.54 20.17
N ARG A 142 16.59 1.39 20.83
CA ARG A 142 17.86 0.64 20.93
C ARG A 142 18.29 0.09 19.58
N GLU A 143 17.35 -0.43 18.78
CA GLU A 143 17.62 -0.86 17.42
C GLU A 143 18.00 0.34 16.54
N ALA A 144 17.36 1.50 16.73
CA ALA A 144 17.72 2.73 16.01
C ALA A 144 19.11 3.27 16.40
N ASP A 145 19.54 3.11 17.66
CA ASP A 145 20.91 3.39 18.10
C ASP A 145 21.90 2.46 17.38
N ALA A 146 21.64 1.14 17.40
CA ALA A 146 22.47 0.14 16.74
C ALA A 146 22.58 0.36 15.23
N CYS A 147 21.53 0.85 14.58
CA CYS A 147 21.52 1.19 13.16
C CYS A 147 22.63 2.19 12.76
N TYR A 148 22.93 3.16 13.63
CA TYR A 148 24.01 4.12 13.39
C TYR A 148 25.39 3.44 13.40
N GLU A 149 25.62 2.57 14.39
CA GLU A 149 26.86 1.79 14.51
C GLU A 149 27.01 0.79 13.35
N ILE A 150 25.93 0.11 12.95
CA ILE A 150 25.90 -0.80 11.80
C ILE A 150 26.31 -0.05 10.53
N LYS A 151 25.68 1.10 10.23
CA LYS A 151 25.99 1.87 9.01
C LYS A 151 27.45 2.35 9.02
N ASN A 152 27.94 2.88 10.14
CA ASN A 152 29.32 3.35 10.24
C ASN A 152 30.33 2.22 10.07
N THR A 153 30.09 1.07 10.71
CA THR A 153 30.97 -0.10 10.63
C THR A 153 31.04 -0.63 9.20
N LEU A 154 29.90 -0.70 8.49
CA LEU A 154 29.86 -1.09 7.08
C LEU A 154 30.67 -0.13 6.20
N VAL A 155 30.51 1.17 6.38
CA VAL A 155 31.27 2.19 5.63
C VAL A 155 32.77 2.09 5.91
N GLN A 156 33.18 1.89 7.17
CA GLN A 156 34.59 1.67 7.54
C GLN A 156 35.19 0.41 6.90
N LYS A 157 34.35 -0.60 6.66
CA LYS A 157 34.71 -1.84 5.94
C LYS A 157 34.55 -1.72 4.42
N ASN A 158 34.30 -0.52 3.88
CA ASN A 158 34.05 -0.23 2.46
C ASN A 158 32.79 -0.89 1.85
N TYR A 159 31.81 -1.26 2.69
CA TYR A 159 30.49 -1.70 2.22
C TYR A 159 29.54 -0.51 2.11
N THR A 160 29.11 -0.21 0.88
CA THR A 160 28.24 0.94 0.56
C THR A 160 26.82 0.54 0.19
N ILE A 161 26.45 -0.74 0.38
CA ILE A 161 25.11 -1.24 0.08
C ILE A 161 24.04 -0.39 0.82
N PRO A 162 23.00 0.10 0.11
CA PRO A 162 21.95 0.89 0.75
C PRO A 162 21.15 0.09 1.78
N LEU A 163 20.90 0.72 2.93
CA LEU A 163 20.13 0.14 4.02
C LEU A 163 18.71 0.69 4.05
N VAL A 164 17.75 -0.22 4.25
CA VAL A 164 16.32 0.09 4.35
C VAL A 164 15.84 -0.20 5.78
N ALA A 165 15.25 0.79 6.44
CA ALA A 165 14.72 0.62 7.79
C ALA A 165 13.28 0.13 7.72
N ASP A 166 13.00 -1.03 8.32
CA ASP A 166 11.64 -1.56 8.45
C ASP A 166 11.01 -1.12 9.77
N ILE A 167 10.30 0.01 9.73
CA ILE A 167 9.71 0.59 10.93
C ILE A 167 8.43 -0.14 11.32
N HIS A 168 8.34 -0.45 12.60
CA HIS A 168 7.15 -0.96 13.26
C HIS A 168 6.66 0.08 14.28
N PHE A 169 5.47 0.68 14.05
CA PHE A 169 4.69 1.40 15.08
C PHE A 169 5.36 2.56 15.85
N ALA A 170 6.36 3.26 15.30
CA ALA A 170 7.02 4.35 16.03
C ALA A 170 7.55 5.49 15.14
N PRO A 171 6.80 6.61 15.01
CA PRO A 171 7.26 7.80 14.29
C PRO A 171 8.61 8.34 14.81
N SER A 172 8.83 8.30 16.13
CA SER A 172 10.09 8.75 16.74
C SER A 172 11.31 7.91 16.30
N VAL A 173 11.12 6.60 16.12
CA VAL A 173 12.15 5.68 15.63
C VAL A 173 12.42 5.96 14.15
N ALA A 174 11.38 6.12 13.33
CA ALA A 174 11.50 6.48 11.92
C ALA A 174 12.29 7.79 11.72
N MET A 175 12.00 8.79 12.55
CA MET A 175 12.72 10.06 12.54
C MET A 175 14.20 9.85 12.81
N ARG A 176 14.56 8.99 13.77
CA ARG A 176 15.96 8.75 14.12
C ARG A 176 16.72 8.07 12.99
N VAL A 177 16.19 6.98 12.44
CA VAL A 177 16.89 6.22 11.40
C VAL A 177 16.96 6.95 10.05
N ALA A 178 16.09 7.94 9.79
CA ALA A 178 16.18 8.77 8.59
C ALA A 178 17.51 9.55 8.47
N GLU A 179 18.24 9.72 9.56
CA GLU A 179 19.56 10.36 9.56
C GLU A 179 20.65 9.43 9.03
N CYS A 180 20.57 8.12 9.28
CA CYS A 180 21.64 7.16 8.95
C CYS A 180 21.29 6.18 7.82
N PHE A 181 20.02 5.87 7.58
CA PHE A 181 19.59 4.91 6.57
C PHE A 181 19.17 5.59 5.27
N ASP A 182 19.28 4.84 4.17
CA ASP A 182 19.07 5.35 2.81
C ASP A 182 17.59 5.38 2.41
N LYS A 183 16.79 4.49 3.03
CA LYS A 183 15.35 4.37 2.76
C LYS A 183 14.56 3.94 3.99
N ILE A 184 13.37 4.50 4.16
CA ILE A 184 12.44 4.15 5.24
C ILE A 184 11.24 3.40 4.67
N ARG A 185 10.90 2.24 5.23
CA ARG A 185 9.61 1.59 4.97
C ARG A 185 8.59 2.06 6.00
N VAL A 186 7.44 2.52 5.50
CA VAL A 186 6.26 2.85 6.29
C VAL A 186 5.13 1.88 5.94
N ASN A 187 4.38 1.45 6.96
CA ASN A 187 3.14 0.70 6.80
C ASN A 187 1.94 1.59 7.16
N PRO A 188 1.15 2.03 6.18
CA PRO A 188 0.03 2.93 6.42
C PRO A 188 -0.93 2.50 7.54
N GLY A 189 -1.32 1.22 7.56
CA GLY A 189 -2.34 0.74 8.50
C GLY A 189 -1.89 0.70 9.97
N ASN A 190 -0.65 1.10 10.27
CA ASN A 190 -0.07 0.91 11.58
C ASN A 190 0.94 2.01 12.00
N PHE A 191 1.14 3.03 11.16
CA PHE A 191 2.12 4.08 11.39
C PHE A 191 1.58 5.22 12.28
N ALA A 192 0.38 5.71 11.96
CA ALA A 192 -0.30 6.74 12.74
C ALA A 192 -1.28 6.12 13.74
N ASP A 193 -1.94 5.04 13.32
CA ASP A 193 -2.97 4.37 14.09
C ASP A 193 -2.34 3.43 15.12
N ARG A 194 -2.91 3.35 16.33
CA ARG A 194 -2.65 2.21 17.23
C ARG A 194 -3.05 0.94 16.48
N ARG A 195 -2.35 -0.18 16.74
CA ARG A 195 -2.66 -1.47 16.09
C ARG A 195 -4.17 -1.71 16.15
N ALA A 196 -4.78 -2.00 15.00
CA ALA A 196 -6.21 -2.27 14.83
C ALA A 196 -6.77 -3.02 16.05
N GLN A 197 -7.65 -2.36 16.81
CA GLN A 197 -8.26 -2.92 18.02
C GLN A 197 -9.66 -3.47 17.72
N PHE A 198 -10.22 -3.15 16.54
CA PHE A 198 -11.56 -3.53 16.12
C PHE A 198 -12.67 -3.13 17.13
N GLU A 199 -12.42 -2.10 17.94
CA GLU A 199 -13.34 -1.65 18.99
C GLU A 199 -14.42 -0.71 18.45
N THR A 200 -14.13 0.06 17.40
CA THR A 200 -15.08 0.97 16.75
C THR A 200 -15.52 0.41 15.41
N LEU A 201 -16.79 -0.03 15.34
CA LEU A 201 -17.34 -0.74 14.17
C LEU A 201 -17.93 0.19 13.11
N GLU A 202 -18.32 1.41 13.49
CA GLU A 202 -18.93 2.39 12.58
C GLU A 202 -18.16 3.72 12.65
N TYR A 203 -17.54 4.10 11.54
CA TYR A 203 -16.95 5.42 11.38
C TYR A 203 -17.94 6.34 10.66
N THR A 204 -18.14 7.54 11.19
CA THR A 204 -18.80 8.60 10.42
C THR A 204 -17.82 9.22 9.42
N GLU A 205 -18.33 9.99 8.45
CA GLU A 205 -17.49 10.74 7.52
C GLU A 205 -16.59 11.76 8.25
N ASP A 206 -17.10 12.36 9.32
CA ASP A 206 -16.37 13.30 10.16
C ASP A 206 -15.23 12.61 10.93
N ASP A 207 -15.47 11.39 11.44
CA ASP A 207 -14.42 10.58 12.07
C ASP A 207 -13.33 10.19 11.06
N TYR A 208 -13.73 9.77 9.86
CA TYR A 208 -12.79 9.45 8.79
C TYR A 208 -11.90 10.65 8.43
N GLN A 209 -12.48 11.84 8.32
CA GLN A 209 -11.73 13.05 8.00
C GLN A 209 -10.75 13.46 9.12
N LYS A 210 -11.17 13.35 10.39
CA LYS A 210 -10.27 13.61 11.53
C LYS A 210 -9.09 12.65 11.58
N GLU A 211 -9.31 11.39 11.25
CA GLU A 211 -8.23 10.39 11.14
C GLU A 211 -7.23 10.75 10.05
N LEU A 212 -7.70 11.21 8.87
CA LEU A 212 -6.82 11.70 7.82
C LEU A 212 -5.98 12.91 8.26
N GLU A 213 -6.57 13.85 8.99
CA GLU A 213 -5.86 14.99 9.55
C GLU A 213 -4.80 14.56 10.58
N HIS A 214 -5.13 13.59 11.42
CA HIS A 214 -4.19 13.01 12.38
C HIS A 214 -3.00 12.34 11.68
N ILE A 215 -3.27 11.52 10.66
CA ILE A 215 -2.23 10.88 9.85
C ILE A 215 -1.31 11.93 9.24
N GLU A 216 -1.88 12.99 8.67
CA GLU A 216 -1.09 14.08 8.10
C GLU A 216 -0.18 14.73 9.15
N GLN A 217 -0.69 15.04 10.34
CA GLN A 217 0.10 15.62 11.42
C GLN A 217 1.26 14.73 11.87
N VAL A 218 1.04 13.42 11.99
CA VAL A 218 2.04 12.46 12.46
C VAL A 218 3.07 12.11 11.38
N PHE A 219 2.64 12.04 10.12
CA PHE A 219 3.47 11.59 9.01
C PHE A 219 4.29 12.70 8.36
N SER A 220 3.76 13.93 8.29
CA SER A 220 4.44 15.07 7.66
C SER A 220 5.87 15.31 8.16
N PRO A 221 6.17 15.24 9.48
CA PRO A 221 7.54 15.41 9.97
C PRO A 221 8.53 14.40 9.38
N LEU A 222 8.11 13.15 9.17
CA LEU A 222 8.95 12.13 8.55
C LEU A 222 9.17 12.41 7.06
N VAL A 223 8.12 12.85 6.35
CA VAL A 223 8.21 13.23 4.93
C VAL A 223 9.19 14.39 4.75
N GLU A 224 9.08 15.45 5.54
CA GLU A 224 10.00 16.59 5.49
C GLU A 224 11.44 16.18 5.83
N LYS A 225 11.62 15.32 6.84
CA LYS A 225 12.95 14.82 7.20
C LYS A 225 13.55 13.98 6.08
N CYS A 226 12.77 13.08 5.47
CA CYS A 226 13.21 12.29 4.32
C CYS A 226 13.55 13.19 3.12
N LYS A 227 12.74 14.22 2.86
CA LYS A 227 13.01 15.23 1.82
C LYS A 227 14.33 15.96 2.08
N LYS A 228 14.55 16.44 3.31
CA LYS A 228 15.76 17.17 3.73
C LYS A 228 17.04 16.33 3.56
N TYR A 229 17.01 15.06 3.94
CA TYR A 229 18.18 14.17 3.87
C TYR A 229 18.27 13.38 2.55
N GLY A 230 17.38 13.63 1.59
CA GLY A 230 17.36 12.90 0.32
C GLY A 230 17.08 11.40 0.48
N ARG A 231 16.37 11.00 1.54
CA ARG A 231 16.04 9.58 1.79
C ARG A 231 14.88 9.15 0.92
N ALA A 232 14.89 7.89 0.52
CA ALA A 232 13.74 7.30 -0.16
C ALA A 232 12.72 6.79 0.86
N MET A 233 11.47 6.62 0.42
CA MET A 233 10.44 5.97 1.22
C MET A 233 9.76 4.84 0.46
N ARG A 234 9.40 3.76 1.15
CA ARG A 234 8.43 2.79 0.67
C ARG A 234 7.14 2.91 1.47
N ILE A 235 6.06 3.30 0.82
CA ILE A 235 4.70 3.24 1.36
C ILE A 235 4.18 1.83 1.06
N GLY A 236 4.16 0.96 2.06
CA GLY A 236 3.94 -0.47 1.86
C GLY A 236 2.81 -1.03 2.68
N THR A 237 1.67 -1.27 2.05
CA THR A 237 0.49 -1.87 2.66
C THR A 237 0.59 -3.39 2.64
N ASN A 238 0.31 -4.01 3.79
CA ASN A 238 0.16 -5.46 3.91
C ASN A 238 -1.33 -5.77 4.15
N HIS A 239 -1.85 -6.79 3.48
CA HIS A 239 -3.26 -7.21 3.61
C HIS A 239 -3.65 -7.48 5.08
N GLY A 240 -2.84 -8.25 5.82
CA GLY A 240 -3.12 -8.57 7.22
C GLY A 240 -2.91 -7.43 8.24
N SER A 241 -2.70 -6.18 7.79
CA SER A 241 -2.48 -5.05 8.69
C SER A 241 -3.12 -3.75 8.18
N LEU A 242 -4.29 -3.84 7.57
CA LEU A 242 -5.11 -2.66 7.27
C LEU A 242 -5.60 -2.03 8.59
N SER A 243 -5.76 -0.70 8.61
CA SER A 243 -6.29 0.01 9.79
C SER A 243 -7.79 -0.20 9.93
N ASP A 244 -8.31 -0.03 11.15
CA ASP A 244 -9.74 -0.17 11.46
C ASP A 244 -10.62 0.72 10.55
N ARG A 245 -10.16 1.95 10.32
CA ARG A 245 -10.78 2.90 9.38
C ARG A 245 -10.88 2.37 7.96
N ILE A 246 -9.79 1.84 7.41
CA ILE A 246 -9.77 1.28 6.05
C ILE A 246 -10.65 0.02 5.98
N MET A 247 -10.58 -0.82 7.01
CA MET A 247 -11.40 -2.03 7.12
C MET A 247 -12.90 -1.70 7.16
N SER A 248 -13.29 -0.64 7.88
CA SER A 248 -14.69 -0.21 7.97
C SER A 248 -15.23 0.31 6.63
N TYR A 249 -14.45 1.10 5.89
CA TYR A 249 -14.90 1.71 4.63
C TYR A 249 -14.78 0.80 3.40
N TYR A 250 -13.70 0.01 3.32
CA TYR A 250 -13.33 -0.73 2.11
C TYR A 250 -13.24 -2.24 2.31
N GLY A 251 -13.35 -2.72 3.56
CA GLY A 251 -13.16 -4.11 3.92
C GLY A 251 -11.71 -4.60 3.74
N ASP A 252 -11.50 -5.87 4.04
CA ASP A 252 -10.25 -6.59 3.76
C ASP A 252 -10.17 -6.89 2.25
N SER A 253 -9.76 -5.89 1.48
CA SER A 253 -9.86 -5.94 0.01
C SER A 253 -8.66 -5.29 -0.68
N PRO A 254 -8.39 -5.64 -1.97
CA PRO A 254 -7.43 -4.91 -2.79
C PRO A 254 -7.69 -3.40 -2.83
N ARG A 255 -8.96 -2.95 -2.78
CA ARG A 255 -9.30 -1.53 -2.73
C ARG A 255 -8.85 -0.89 -1.43
N GLY A 256 -9.11 -1.54 -0.30
CA GLY A 256 -8.64 -1.09 1.02
C GLY A 256 -7.12 -0.95 1.06
N MET A 257 -6.39 -1.91 0.47
CA MET A 257 -4.92 -1.84 0.37
C MET A 257 -4.43 -0.60 -0.40
N VAL A 258 -5.06 -0.31 -1.54
CA VAL A 258 -4.72 0.82 -2.41
C VAL A 258 -5.04 2.16 -1.74
N GLU A 259 -6.23 2.30 -1.17
CA GLU A 259 -6.62 3.55 -0.49
C GLU A 259 -5.74 3.84 0.72
N SER A 260 -5.42 2.81 1.52
CA SER A 260 -4.50 2.94 2.64
C SER A 260 -3.13 3.50 2.21
N ALA A 261 -2.59 3.06 1.08
CA ALA A 261 -1.34 3.63 0.55
C ALA A 261 -1.54 5.04 -0.03
N PHE A 262 -2.67 5.32 -0.66
CA PHE A 262 -2.98 6.59 -1.29
C PHE A 262 -3.17 7.72 -0.27
N GLU A 263 -3.73 7.44 0.90
CA GLU A 263 -3.80 8.40 2.03
C GLU A 263 -2.41 9.00 2.34
N PHE A 264 -1.40 8.14 2.49
CA PHE A 264 -0.03 8.56 2.76
C PHE A 264 0.64 9.20 1.53
N ALA A 265 0.39 8.68 0.33
CA ALA A 265 0.98 9.23 -0.89
C ALA A 265 0.47 10.64 -1.22
N ARG A 266 -0.79 10.94 -0.93
CA ARG A 266 -1.37 12.29 -1.07
C ARG A 266 -0.64 13.29 -0.16
N ILE A 267 -0.30 12.90 1.07
CA ILE A 267 0.51 13.73 1.99
C ILE A 267 1.92 13.94 1.43
N CYS A 268 2.60 12.89 0.97
CA CYS A 268 3.91 13.03 0.32
C CYS A 268 3.87 14.03 -0.85
N ARG A 269 2.86 13.94 -1.71
CA ARG A 269 2.70 14.86 -2.85
C ARG A 269 2.34 16.28 -2.44
N LYS A 270 1.49 16.46 -1.42
CA LYS A 270 1.15 17.78 -0.86
C LYS A 270 2.41 18.51 -0.36
N LEU A 271 3.37 17.76 0.18
CA LEU A 271 4.69 18.25 0.62
C LEU A 271 5.77 18.25 -0.48
N ASP A 272 5.39 17.98 -1.73
CA ASP A 272 6.30 17.91 -2.88
C ASP A 272 7.47 16.94 -2.63
N TYR A 273 7.18 15.81 -1.98
CA TYR A 273 8.11 14.71 -1.76
C TYR A 273 7.79 13.57 -2.73
N HIS A 274 8.73 13.29 -3.62
CA HIS A 274 8.54 12.37 -4.73
C HIS A 274 9.50 11.18 -4.74
N ASN A 275 10.44 11.11 -3.78
CA ASN A 275 11.42 10.04 -3.68
C ASN A 275 10.82 8.80 -2.98
N PHE A 276 9.67 8.31 -3.46
CA PHE A 276 9.00 7.17 -2.84
C PHE A 276 8.45 6.17 -3.87
N LEU A 277 8.18 4.96 -3.37
CA LEU A 277 7.62 3.84 -4.13
C LEU A 277 6.59 3.08 -3.31
N PHE A 278 5.78 2.28 -4.00
CA PHE A 278 4.71 1.50 -3.38
C PHE A 278 5.04 0.02 -3.23
N SER A 279 4.38 -0.65 -2.28
CA SER A 279 4.22 -2.10 -2.28
C SER A 279 2.85 -2.51 -1.75
N MET A 280 2.26 -3.54 -2.35
CA MET A 280 1.04 -4.20 -1.92
C MET A 280 1.37 -5.66 -1.64
N LYS A 281 1.53 -6.07 -0.38
CA LYS A 281 1.86 -7.48 -0.07
C LYS A 281 0.64 -8.20 0.49
N ALA A 282 0.41 -9.41 0.00
CA ALA A 282 -0.56 -10.36 0.55
C ALA A 282 0.03 -11.77 0.54
N SER A 283 -0.44 -12.63 1.43
CA SER A 283 -0.07 -14.04 1.46
C SER A 283 -0.81 -14.83 0.38
N ASN A 284 -1.95 -14.36 -0.11
CA ASN A 284 -2.61 -14.89 -1.30
C ASN A 284 -2.09 -14.17 -2.56
N PRO A 285 -1.40 -14.87 -3.49
CA PRO A 285 -0.89 -14.27 -4.72
C PRO A 285 -1.96 -13.60 -5.59
N VAL A 286 -3.19 -14.11 -5.60
CA VAL A 286 -4.29 -13.54 -6.41
C VAL A 286 -4.64 -12.14 -5.91
N VAL A 287 -4.81 -12.00 -4.59
CA VAL A 287 -5.09 -10.71 -3.93
C VAL A 287 -3.95 -9.73 -4.18
N MET A 288 -2.69 -10.19 -4.03
CA MET A 288 -1.51 -9.38 -4.31
C MET A 288 -1.53 -8.84 -5.74
N VAL A 289 -1.70 -9.71 -6.74
CA VAL A 289 -1.73 -9.33 -8.16
C VAL A 289 -2.83 -8.31 -8.42
N GLN A 290 -4.05 -8.56 -7.92
CA GLN A 290 -5.17 -7.62 -8.07
C GLN A 290 -4.88 -6.26 -7.43
N ALA A 291 -4.27 -6.22 -6.25
CA ALA A 291 -3.92 -4.98 -5.57
C ALA A 291 -2.89 -4.15 -6.36
N TYR A 292 -1.85 -4.76 -6.94
CA TYR A 292 -0.91 -4.01 -7.80
C TYR A 292 -1.56 -3.52 -9.10
N ARG A 293 -2.39 -4.34 -9.75
CA ARG A 293 -3.09 -3.93 -10.97
C ARG A 293 -4.02 -2.75 -10.70
N LEU A 294 -4.78 -2.80 -9.60
CA LEU A 294 -5.63 -1.70 -9.16
C LEU A 294 -4.81 -0.46 -8.78
N LEU A 295 -3.71 -0.63 -8.03
CA LEU A 295 -2.80 0.46 -7.68
C LEU A 295 -2.30 1.20 -8.92
N VAL A 296 -1.90 0.48 -9.96
CA VAL A 296 -1.41 1.08 -11.21
C VAL A 296 -2.53 1.77 -11.97
N ALA A 297 -3.72 1.16 -12.06
CA ALA A 297 -4.88 1.80 -12.68
C ALA A 297 -5.23 3.13 -12.01
N GLU A 298 -5.26 3.17 -10.68
CA GLU A 298 -5.52 4.40 -9.91
C GLU A 298 -4.39 5.43 -10.08
N MET A 299 -3.13 4.99 -10.09
CA MET A 299 -2.01 5.88 -10.40
C MET A 299 -2.14 6.50 -11.80
N ASN A 300 -2.56 5.72 -12.81
CA ASN A 300 -2.76 6.23 -14.16
C ASN A 300 -3.86 7.30 -14.21
N VAL A 301 -4.97 7.12 -13.49
CA VAL A 301 -6.04 8.13 -13.37
C VAL A 301 -5.49 9.43 -12.77
N GLN A 302 -4.59 9.33 -11.80
CA GLN A 302 -3.97 10.49 -11.13
C GLN A 302 -2.75 11.06 -11.90
N GLY A 303 -2.32 10.44 -12.99
CA GLY A 303 -1.09 10.80 -13.70
C GLY A 303 0.19 10.54 -12.89
N TRP A 304 0.20 9.51 -12.03
CA TRP A 304 1.33 9.14 -11.18
C TRP A 304 2.11 7.96 -11.79
N ASP A 305 3.43 8.01 -11.63
CA ASP A 305 4.38 7.10 -12.27
C ASP A 305 5.40 6.52 -11.27
N TYR A 306 4.99 6.32 -10.01
CA TYR A 306 5.89 5.81 -8.97
C TYR A 306 6.31 4.35 -9.19
N PRO A 307 7.52 3.96 -8.77
CA PRO A 307 8.00 2.58 -8.84
C PRO A 307 7.24 1.61 -7.91
N LEU A 308 7.35 0.32 -8.22
CA LEU A 308 6.74 -0.78 -7.49
C LEU A 308 7.80 -1.72 -6.90
N HIS A 309 7.72 -1.91 -5.58
CA HIS A 309 8.38 -3.00 -4.87
C HIS A 309 7.45 -4.21 -4.83
N LEU A 310 7.80 -5.31 -5.49
CA LEU A 310 7.03 -6.54 -5.47
C LEU A 310 7.49 -7.51 -4.38
N GLY A 311 6.57 -8.31 -3.88
CA GLY A 311 6.90 -9.46 -3.05
C GLY A 311 5.66 -10.07 -2.43
N VAL A 312 5.61 -11.40 -2.40
CA VAL A 312 4.61 -12.16 -1.63
C VAL A 312 5.07 -12.16 -0.16
N THR A 313 4.14 -11.96 0.78
CA THR A 313 4.44 -12.15 2.22
C THR A 313 4.09 -13.58 2.62
N GLU A 314 4.80 -14.14 3.61
CA GLU A 314 4.53 -15.50 4.10
C GLU A 314 4.51 -16.51 2.94
N ALA A 315 5.57 -16.52 2.13
CA ALA A 315 5.61 -17.40 0.97
C ALA A 315 5.72 -18.88 1.41
N GLY A 316 6.39 -19.12 2.54
CA GLY A 316 6.68 -20.46 3.06
C GLY A 316 8.17 -20.78 2.91
N GLU A 317 8.50 -22.06 3.07
CA GLU A 317 9.87 -22.56 3.01
C GLU A 317 10.13 -23.28 1.70
N GLY A 318 11.40 -23.39 1.30
CA GLY A 318 11.80 -24.28 0.21
C GLY A 318 11.14 -23.95 -1.12
N GLU A 319 10.82 -24.99 -1.88
CA GLU A 319 10.24 -24.86 -3.22
C GLU A 319 8.83 -24.28 -3.20
N ASP A 320 8.03 -24.53 -2.16
CA ASP A 320 6.68 -23.99 -2.05
C ASP A 320 6.71 -22.45 -1.96
N GLY A 321 7.62 -21.90 -1.14
CA GLY A 321 7.83 -20.46 -1.05
C GLY A 321 8.33 -19.84 -2.35
N ARG A 322 9.23 -20.52 -3.05
CA ARG A 322 9.76 -20.09 -4.36
C ARG A 322 8.66 -20.13 -5.43
N MET A 323 7.85 -21.18 -5.48
CA MET A 323 6.75 -21.35 -6.42
C MET A 323 5.65 -20.30 -6.21
N LYS A 324 5.24 -20.09 -4.96
CA LYS A 324 4.24 -19.08 -4.60
C LYS A 324 4.71 -17.67 -4.94
N SER A 325 5.99 -17.39 -4.71
CA SER A 325 6.62 -16.13 -5.10
C SER A 325 6.71 -15.96 -6.62
N ALA A 326 7.03 -17.02 -7.37
CA ALA A 326 7.03 -17.01 -8.82
C ALA A 326 5.65 -16.74 -9.41
N ILE A 327 4.58 -17.32 -8.84
CA ILE A 327 3.19 -17.06 -9.24
C ILE A 327 2.85 -15.58 -9.04
N GLY A 328 3.08 -15.02 -7.84
CA GLY A 328 2.72 -13.64 -7.54
C GLY A 328 3.58 -12.61 -8.28
N ILE A 329 4.90 -12.70 -8.14
CA ILE A 329 5.86 -11.74 -8.72
C ILE A 329 5.95 -11.94 -10.23
N GLY A 330 6.06 -13.18 -10.72
CA GLY A 330 6.21 -13.48 -12.15
C GLY A 330 5.01 -13.02 -12.97
N THR A 331 3.77 -13.16 -12.44
CA THR A 331 2.57 -12.64 -13.11
C THR A 331 2.65 -11.13 -13.32
N LEU A 332 3.04 -10.37 -12.30
CA LEU A 332 3.16 -8.92 -12.40
C LEU A 332 4.31 -8.49 -13.32
N LEU A 333 5.43 -9.22 -13.30
CA LEU A 333 6.53 -8.98 -14.22
C LEU A 333 6.11 -9.20 -15.68
N GLN A 334 5.25 -10.19 -15.96
CA GLN A 334 4.66 -10.39 -17.29
C GLN A 334 3.71 -9.26 -17.69
N ASP A 335 3.00 -8.65 -16.75
CA ASP A 335 2.22 -7.42 -16.98
C ASP A 335 3.14 -6.19 -17.22
N GLY A 336 4.46 -6.34 -17.09
CA GLY A 336 5.44 -5.26 -17.17
C GLY A 336 5.51 -4.41 -15.89
N LEU A 337 4.98 -4.89 -14.78
CA LEU A 337 4.94 -4.20 -13.49
C LEU A 337 6.07 -4.71 -12.59
N GLY A 338 6.85 -3.80 -12.00
CA GLY A 338 7.90 -4.12 -11.03
C GLY A 338 9.22 -3.40 -11.30
N ASP A 339 9.78 -2.79 -10.26
CA ASP A 339 11.04 -2.04 -10.32
C ASP A 339 12.05 -2.53 -9.27
N THR A 340 11.56 -3.17 -8.22
CA THR A 340 12.38 -3.91 -7.26
C THR A 340 11.58 -5.07 -6.69
N ILE A 341 12.25 -6.13 -6.26
CA ILE A 341 11.62 -7.37 -5.80
C ILE A 341 12.27 -7.88 -4.52
N ARG A 342 11.45 -8.53 -3.69
CA ARG A 342 11.90 -9.41 -2.61
C ARG A 342 11.00 -10.64 -2.55
N VAL A 343 11.61 -11.81 -2.66
CA VAL A 343 11.03 -13.12 -2.30
C VAL A 343 11.14 -13.24 -0.78
N SER A 344 10.08 -13.61 -0.06
CA SER A 344 10.10 -13.68 1.41
C SER A 344 10.02 -15.14 1.85
N LEU A 345 11.17 -15.77 2.08
CA LEU A 345 11.29 -17.17 2.53
C LEU A 345 11.49 -17.22 4.05
N THR A 346 11.25 -18.38 4.66
CA THR A 346 11.64 -18.65 6.06
C THR A 346 13.11 -19.11 6.19
N GLU A 347 13.78 -19.33 5.06
CA GLU A 347 15.21 -19.67 4.96
C GLU A 347 16.13 -18.47 5.26
N PRO A 348 17.46 -18.70 5.40
CA PRO A 348 18.42 -17.60 5.48
C PRO A 348 18.22 -16.57 4.35
N PRO A 349 18.38 -15.27 4.62
CA PRO A 349 18.07 -14.22 3.64
C PRO A 349 18.94 -14.25 2.39
N GLU A 350 20.10 -14.89 2.47
CA GLU A 350 20.97 -15.25 1.35
C GLU A 350 20.24 -16.11 0.29
N GLU A 351 19.38 -17.04 0.73
CA GLU A 351 18.60 -17.93 -0.13
C GLU A 351 17.45 -17.21 -0.87
N GLU A 352 17.07 -16.01 -0.44
CA GLU A 352 16.08 -15.17 -1.14
C GLU A 352 16.65 -14.55 -2.43
N ILE A 353 17.99 -14.41 -2.53
CA ILE A 353 18.66 -13.62 -3.58
C ILE A 353 18.59 -14.29 -4.95
N ASP A 354 18.89 -15.59 -5.05
CA ASP A 354 18.89 -16.30 -6.34
C ASP A 354 17.48 -16.35 -6.97
N PRO A 355 16.41 -16.73 -6.25
CA PRO A 355 15.05 -16.67 -6.76
C PRO A 355 14.64 -15.27 -7.23
N CYS A 356 15.02 -14.22 -6.48
CA CYS A 356 14.80 -12.84 -6.93
C CYS A 356 15.50 -12.59 -8.27
N ARG A 357 16.81 -12.86 -8.36
CA ARG A 357 17.60 -12.61 -9.56
C ARG A 357 17.02 -13.34 -10.79
N ARG A 358 16.62 -14.60 -10.63
CA ARG A 358 15.96 -15.36 -11.70
C ARG A 358 14.67 -14.72 -12.17
N LEU A 359 13.81 -14.28 -11.25
CA LEU A 359 12.55 -13.61 -11.58
C LEU A 359 12.79 -12.26 -12.26
N ALA A 360 13.70 -11.42 -11.76
CA ALA A 360 14.08 -10.15 -12.37
C ALA A 360 14.56 -10.36 -13.82
N ASN A 361 15.50 -11.29 -14.03
CA ASN A 361 16.01 -11.62 -15.36
C ASN A 361 14.92 -12.15 -16.28
N LEU A 362 14.01 -12.99 -15.77
CA LEU A 362 12.88 -13.51 -16.54
C LEU A 362 11.95 -12.37 -16.98
N GLY A 363 11.63 -11.42 -16.10
CA GLY A 363 10.81 -10.25 -16.42
C GLY A 363 11.45 -9.34 -17.48
N MET A 364 12.75 -9.08 -17.36
CA MET A 364 13.50 -8.31 -18.35
C MET A 364 13.53 -9.01 -19.71
N ARG A 365 13.82 -10.32 -19.72
CA ARG A 365 13.80 -11.13 -20.95
C ARG A 365 12.40 -11.21 -21.57
N ALA A 366 11.34 -11.29 -20.77
CA ALA A 366 9.97 -11.27 -21.27
C ALA A 366 9.64 -9.93 -21.96
N THR A 367 10.15 -8.82 -21.43
CA THR A 367 10.05 -7.48 -22.02
C THR A 367 10.78 -7.42 -23.37
N GLU A 368 12.04 -7.86 -23.41
CA GLU A 368 12.86 -7.89 -24.64
C GLU A 368 12.20 -8.71 -25.75
N LEU A 369 11.64 -9.86 -25.39
CA LEU A 369 10.98 -10.78 -26.33
C LEU A 369 9.51 -10.43 -26.59
N GLN A 370 8.96 -9.39 -25.92
CA GLN A 370 7.55 -9.04 -25.94
C GLN A 370 6.60 -10.24 -25.71
N ARG A 371 6.97 -11.15 -24.81
CA ARG A 371 6.24 -12.41 -24.52
C ARG A 371 5.06 -12.18 -23.59
N GLY A 372 3.88 -11.87 -24.12
CA GLY A 372 2.65 -11.82 -23.33
C GLY A 372 1.71 -13.01 -23.56
N VAL A 373 0.47 -12.86 -23.13
CA VAL A 373 -0.55 -13.91 -23.24
C VAL A 373 -0.99 -14.03 -24.71
N VAL A 374 -0.85 -15.22 -25.28
CA VAL A 374 -1.32 -15.51 -26.65
C VAL A 374 -2.78 -15.09 -26.75
N GLY A 375 -3.11 -14.28 -27.76
CA GLY A 375 -4.48 -13.85 -28.00
C GLY A 375 -5.39 -15.06 -28.12
N PHE A 376 -6.51 -15.04 -27.40
CA PHE A 376 -7.51 -16.10 -27.49
C PHE A 376 -8.06 -16.08 -28.92
N ARG A 377 -7.73 -17.11 -29.71
CA ARG A 377 -8.29 -17.26 -31.05
C ARG A 377 -9.65 -17.92 -30.88
N PHE A 378 -10.72 -17.16 -31.16
CA PHE A 378 -12.02 -17.77 -31.39
C PHE A 378 -11.90 -18.56 -32.71
N TYR A 379 -12.05 -19.88 -32.61
CA TYR A 379 -12.15 -20.76 -33.78
C TYR A 379 -13.58 -20.77 -34.30
#